data_AF-A0A293LSF9-F1
#
_entry.id   AF-A0A293LSF9-F1
#
_cell.length_a   1.000
_cell.length_b   1.000
_cell.length_c   1.000
_cell.angle_alpha   90.00
_cell.angle_beta   90.00
_cell.angle_gamma   90.00
#
_symmetry.space_group_name_H-M   'P 1'
#
loop_
_entity.id
_entity.type
_entity.pdbx_description
1 polymer ?
#
loop_
_entity_poly.entity_id
_entity_poly.type
_entity_poly.pdbx_seq_one_letter_code
_entity_poly.pdbx_strand_id
1 'polypeptide(L)'
;MAVSTPAPSPIRGVYGYVQYMCCWFGFILYAVWAYVPNRWLEAVGITYLPNKYWAVAIPVYILTGVLLFGLFLYPGYIMLATPQLDSESVLTDRHAVYTYSKKVPPRAIRPIMDLDVSDVCKTLYLEK
;
A
#
# COMPACT_ATOMS: atom_id res chain seq x y z
N MET A 1 19.32 -19.25 4.51
CA MET A 1 19.30 -17.78 4.33
C MET A 1 18.18 -17.44 3.38
N ALA A 2 17.09 -16.83 3.86
CA ALA A 2 16.02 -16.36 2.99
C ALA A 2 16.53 -15.14 2.21
N VAL A 3 16.60 -15.24 0.89
CA VAL A 3 17.01 -14.14 0.03
C VAL A 3 15.88 -13.10 0.02
N SER A 4 16.12 -11.94 0.61
CA SER A 4 15.19 -10.80 0.63
C SER A 4 15.22 -10.05 -0.71
N THR A 5 14.98 -10.74 -1.82
CA THR A 5 14.79 -10.09 -3.13
C THR A 5 13.29 -9.96 -3.40
N PRO A 6 12.79 -8.88 -4.00
CA PRO A 6 11.37 -8.76 -4.38
C PRO A 6 11.01 -9.61 -5.62
N ALA A 7 12.00 -10.33 -6.19
CA ALA A 7 11.80 -11.15 -7.38
C ALA A 7 10.75 -12.25 -7.16
N PRO A 8 9.94 -12.58 -8.18
CA PRO A 8 9.00 -13.68 -8.11
C PRO A 8 9.75 -14.98 -7.83
N SER A 9 9.28 -15.74 -6.84
CA SER A 9 9.85 -17.03 -6.49
C SER A 9 8.75 -18.10 -6.45
N PRO A 10 9.03 -19.35 -6.86
CA PRO A 10 8.04 -20.42 -6.84
C PRO A 10 7.42 -20.61 -5.45
N ILE A 11 8.24 -20.48 -4.40
CA ILE A 11 7.81 -20.61 -3.00
C ILE A 11 6.79 -19.52 -2.60
N ARG A 12 6.93 -18.29 -3.12
CA ARG A 12 5.94 -17.21 -2.89
C ARG A 12 4.63 -17.48 -3.60
N GLY A 13 4.69 -18.09 -4.80
CA GLY A 13 3.50 -18.52 -5.53
C GLY A 13 2.67 -19.56 -4.76
N VAL A 14 3.33 -20.49 -4.07
CA VAL A 14 2.65 -21.52 -3.26
C VAL A 14 1.84 -20.89 -2.12
N TYR A 15 2.40 -19.91 -1.39
CA TYR A 15 1.66 -19.25 -0.30
C TYR A 15 0.38 -18.55 -0.82
N GLY A 16 0.48 -17.85 -1.95
CA GLY A 16 -0.67 -17.21 -2.57
C GLY A 16 -1.74 -18.21 -3.00
N TYR A 17 -1.34 -19.36 -3.56
CA TYR A 17 -2.25 -20.42 -3.95
C TYR A 17 -2.97 -21.06 -2.75
N VAL A 18 -2.23 -21.39 -1.68
CA VAL A 18 -2.82 -21.94 -0.45
C VAL A 18 -3.80 -20.94 0.17
N GLN A 19 -3.42 -19.67 0.25
CA GLN A 19 -4.30 -18.60 0.74
C GLN A 19 -5.59 -18.51 -0.10
N TYR A 20 -5.47 -18.54 -1.42
CA TYR A 20 -6.61 -18.51 -2.33
C TYR A 20 -7.58 -19.68 -2.08
N MET A 21 -7.07 -20.90 -1.94
CA MET A 21 -7.87 -22.08 -1.61
C MET A 21 -8.57 -21.93 -0.24
N CYS A 22 -7.84 -21.46 0.78
CA CYS A 22 -8.41 -21.21 2.10
C CYS A 22 -9.51 -20.14 2.08
N CYS A 23 -9.33 -19.05 1.34
CA CYS A 23 -10.32 -18.00 1.17
C CYS A 23 -11.60 -18.53 0.50
N TRP A 24 -11.47 -19.31 -0.58
CA TRP A 24 -12.64 -19.92 -1.24
C TRP A 24 -13.38 -20.89 -0.33
N PHE A 25 -12.65 -21.76 0.35
CA PHE A 25 -13.24 -22.71 1.28
C PHE A 25 -13.99 -21.98 2.41
N GLY A 26 -13.35 -20.99 3.03
CA GLY A 26 -13.98 -20.16 4.07
C GLY A 26 -15.19 -19.39 3.55
N PHE A 27 -15.13 -18.85 2.33
CA PHE A 27 -16.25 -18.15 1.71
C PHE A 27 -17.45 -19.07 1.45
N ILE A 28 -17.21 -20.29 0.96
CA ILE A 28 -18.27 -21.28 0.76
C ILE A 28 -18.93 -21.64 2.08
N LEU A 29 -18.15 -21.94 3.13
CA LEU A 29 -18.69 -22.22 4.45
C LEU A 29 -19.51 -21.04 5.01
N TYR A 30 -19.00 -19.82 4.84
CA TYR A 30 -19.69 -18.61 5.24
C TYR A 30 -21.00 -18.41 4.46
N ALA A 31 -21.02 -18.65 3.15
CA ALA A 31 -22.22 -18.54 2.32
C ALA A 31 -23.27 -19.60 2.67
N VAL A 32 -22.84 -20.85 2.85
CA VAL A 32 -23.71 -21.94 3.32
C VAL A 32 -24.33 -21.57 4.66
N TRP A 33 -23.52 -21.11 5.61
CA TRP A 33 -24.06 -20.61 6.87
C TRP A 33 -24.99 -19.41 6.64
N ALA A 34 -24.63 -18.39 5.87
CA ALA A 34 -25.43 -17.17 5.73
C ALA A 34 -26.82 -17.42 5.12
N TYR A 35 -26.91 -18.27 4.10
CA TYR A 35 -28.14 -18.47 3.32
C TYR A 35 -28.99 -19.66 3.76
N VAL A 36 -28.42 -20.68 4.40
CA VAL A 36 -29.20 -21.83 4.87
C VAL A 36 -30.02 -21.46 6.11
N PRO A 37 -31.35 -21.73 6.12
CA PRO A 37 -32.21 -21.46 7.27
C PRO A 37 -31.78 -22.25 8.51
N ASN A 38 -31.91 -21.65 9.70
CA ASN A 38 -31.52 -22.28 10.97
C ASN A 38 -32.17 -23.64 11.19
N ARG A 39 -33.46 -23.81 10.83
CA ARG A 39 -34.17 -25.08 11.00
C ARG A 39 -33.47 -26.25 10.30
N TRP A 40 -32.85 -26.01 9.16
CA TRP A 40 -32.15 -27.04 8.38
C TRP A 40 -30.80 -27.37 9.03
N LEU A 41 -30.10 -26.35 9.55
CA LEU A 41 -28.85 -26.53 10.29
C LEU A 41 -29.10 -27.28 11.61
N GLU A 42 -30.16 -26.93 12.32
CA GLU A 42 -30.59 -27.60 13.56
C GLU A 42 -30.97 -29.07 13.30
N ALA A 43 -31.62 -29.37 12.17
CA ALA A 43 -31.93 -30.76 11.79
C ALA A 43 -30.68 -31.62 11.56
N VAL A 44 -29.56 -31.02 11.14
CA VAL A 44 -28.26 -31.68 10.98
C VAL A 44 -27.46 -31.68 12.30
N GLY A 45 -28.00 -31.10 13.37
CA GLY A 45 -27.39 -31.05 14.70
C GLY A 45 -26.50 -29.82 14.95
N ILE A 46 -26.53 -28.83 14.06
CA ILE A 46 -25.74 -27.60 14.19
C ILE A 46 -26.61 -26.51 14.82
N THR A 47 -26.47 -26.32 16.15
CA THR A 47 -27.36 -25.46 16.95
C THR A 47 -26.69 -24.20 17.53
N TYR A 48 -25.36 -24.12 17.52
CA TYR A 48 -24.57 -23.12 18.25
C TYR A 48 -23.87 -22.09 17.34
N LEU A 49 -24.39 -21.88 16.12
CA LEU A 49 -23.87 -20.87 15.22
C LEU A 49 -24.34 -19.45 15.61
N PRO A 50 -23.55 -18.41 15.31
CA PRO A 50 -23.91 -17.04 15.63
C PRO A 50 -25.18 -16.60 14.89
N ASN A 51 -25.83 -15.56 15.41
CA ASN A 51 -27.01 -14.95 14.78
C ASN A 51 -26.68 -14.53 13.34
N LYS A 52 -27.59 -14.81 12.39
CA LYS A 52 -27.47 -14.43 10.96
C LYS A 52 -27.29 -12.94 10.72
N TYR A 53 -27.66 -12.08 11.67
CA TYR A 53 -27.31 -10.65 11.61
C TYR A 53 -25.82 -10.43 11.35
N TRP A 54 -24.95 -11.27 11.92
CA TRP A 54 -23.51 -11.20 11.71
C TRP A 54 -23.08 -11.48 10.27
N ALA A 55 -23.90 -12.18 9.48
CA ALA A 55 -23.63 -12.34 8.06
C ALA A 55 -23.59 -10.98 7.36
N VAL A 56 -24.42 -10.00 7.75
CA VAL A 56 -24.35 -8.65 7.17
C VAL A 56 -23.35 -7.77 7.91
N ALA A 57 -23.27 -7.89 9.23
CA ALA A 57 -22.41 -7.04 10.04
C ALA A 57 -20.91 -7.24 9.73
N ILE A 58 -20.45 -8.49 9.53
CA ILE A 58 -19.03 -8.79 9.25
C ILE A 58 -18.53 -8.05 8.00
N PRO A 59 -19.16 -8.18 6.81
CA PRO A 59 -18.77 -7.43 5.62
C PRO A 59 -18.77 -5.91 5.83
N VAL A 60 -19.78 -5.38 6.54
CA VAL A 60 -19.88 -3.93 6.81
C VAL A 60 -18.72 -3.46 7.69
N TYR A 61 -18.38 -4.19 8.74
CA TYR A 61 -17.25 -3.85 9.61
C TYR A 61 -15.91 -3.95 8.87
N ILE A 62 -15.73 -4.98 8.03
CA ILE A 62 -14.51 -5.11 7.20
C ILE A 62 -14.39 -3.91 6.27
N LEU A 63 -15.46 -3.56 5.54
CA LEU A 63 -15.46 -2.41 4.64
C LEU A 63 -15.17 -1.11 5.39
N THR A 64 -15.82 -0.91 6.54
CA THR A 64 -15.61 0.25 7.41
C THR A 64 -14.16 0.33 7.88
N GLY A 65 -13.56 -0.79 8.30
CA GLY A 65 -12.15 -0.85 8.69
C GLY A 65 -11.20 -0.54 7.54
N VAL A 66 -11.45 -1.06 6.34
CA VAL A 66 -10.66 -0.76 5.14
C VAL A 66 -10.75 0.71 4.77
N LEU A 67 -11.94 1.30 4.80
CA LEU A 67 -12.14 2.72 4.51
C LEU A 67 -11.49 3.61 5.57
N LEU A 68 -11.66 3.29 6.85
CA LEU A 68 -11.02 4.01 7.95
C LEU A 68 -9.51 3.98 7.81
N PHE A 69 -8.95 2.80 7.52
CA PHE A 69 -7.53 2.64 7.31
C PHE A 69 -7.04 3.42 6.08
N GLY A 70 -7.67 3.22 4.92
CA GLY A 70 -7.22 3.79 3.66
C GLY A 70 -7.38 5.31 3.56
N LEU A 71 -8.41 5.88 4.19
CA LEU A 71 -8.70 7.32 4.10
C LEU A 71 -8.12 8.13 5.25
N PHE A 72 -7.99 7.55 6.44
CA PHE A 72 -7.59 8.32 7.63
C PHE A 72 -6.27 7.82 8.20
N LEU A 73 -6.19 6.53 8.57
CA LEU A 73 -5.02 6.03 9.31
C LEU A 73 -3.76 6.01 8.45
N TYR A 74 -3.85 5.50 7.22
CA TYR A 74 -2.71 5.37 6.33
C TYR A 74 -2.19 6.74 5.86
N PRO A 75 -3.02 7.66 5.35
CA PRO A 75 -2.56 9.02 5.03
C PRO A 75 -2.07 9.78 6.26
N GLY A 76 -2.76 9.66 7.40
CA GLY A 76 -2.33 10.29 8.65
C GLY A 76 -0.96 9.80 9.11
N TYR A 77 -0.68 8.51 8.99
CA TYR A 77 0.63 7.94 9.28
C TYR A 77 1.71 8.44 8.30
N ILE A 78 1.41 8.48 7.00
CA ILE A 78 2.33 9.05 6.00
C ILE A 78 2.66 10.49 6.35
N MET A 79 1.67 11.32 6.69
CA MET A 79 1.90 12.72 7.07
C MET A 79 2.75 12.85 8.33
N LEU A 80 2.57 11.97 9.32
CA LEU A 80 3.40 11.94 10.53
C LEU A 80 4.85 11.51 10.24
N ALA A 81 5.05 10.62 9.27
CA ALA A 81 6.36 10.11 8.89
C ALA A 81 7.09 11.00 7.86
N THR A 82 6.37 11.91 7.19
CA THR A 82 6.93 12.82 6.18
C THR A 82 7.54 14.05 6.87
N PRO A 83 8.69 14.57 6.40
CA PRO A 83 9.21 15.87 6.84
C PRO A 83 8.19 17.00 6.66
N GLN A 84 8.40 18.11 7.36
CA GLN A 84 7.59 19.32 7.19
C GLN A 84 7.59 19.77 5.72
N LEU A 85 6.48 20.32 5.23
CA LEU A 85 6.33 20.71 3.81
C LEU A 85 7.41 21.72 3.36
N ASP A 86 7.90 22.55 4.28
CA ASP A 86 8.93 23.56 4.00
C ASP A 86 10.36 22.99 4.04
N SER A 87 10.53 21.69 4.31
CA SER A 87 11.85 21.07 4.36
C SER A 87 12.37 20.76 2.95
N GLU A 88 13.56 21.25 2.64
CA GLU A 88 14.27 20.91 1.39
C GLU A 88 14.44 19.39 1.21
N SER A 89 14.51 18.63 2.32
CA SER A 89 14.61 17.16 2.29
C SER A 89 13.44 16.44 1.61
N VAL A 90 12.33 17.13 1.36
CA VAL A 90 11.19 16.61 0.58
C VAL A 90 11.51 16.57 -0.92
N LEU A 91 12.39 17.46 -1.39
CA LEU A 91 12.73 17.65 -2.80
C LEU A 91 14.13 17.16 -3.15
N THR A 92 15.07 17.26 -2.21
CA THR A 92 16.49 16.94 -2.39
C THR A 92 16.94 15.83 -1.44
N ASP A 93 17.80 14.95 -1.95
CA ASP A 93 18.46 13.92 -1.17
C ASP A 93 19.95 14.24 -0.97
N ARG A 94 20.65 13.40 -0.21
CA ARG A 94 22.08 13.58 0.05
C ARG A 94 22.96 13.39 -1.20
N HIS A 95 22.40 12.88 -2.28
CA HIS A 95 23.09 12.60 -3.52
C HIS A 95 22.86 13.67 -4.59
N ALA A 96 21.96 14.63 -4.35
CA ALA A 96 21.71 15.76 -5.23
C ALA A 96 22.98 16.61 -5.42
N VAL A 97 23.32 16.90 -6.68
CA VAL A 97 24.52 17.66 -7.07
C VAL A 97 24.10 18.92 -7.81
N TYR A 98 23.82 19.99 -7.06
CA TYR A 98 23.48 21.30 -7.62
C TYR A 98 24.70 22.11 -8.08
N THR A 99 25.84 21.97 -7.39
CA THR A 99 27.09 22.68 -7.72
C THR A 99 28.25 21.72 -7.87
N TYR A 100 28.91 21.75 -9.02
CA TYR A 100 30.14 21.00 -9.26
C TYR A 100 31.36 21.74 -8.69
N SER A 101 31.93 21.23 -7.60
CA SER A 101 33.03 21.87 -6.86
C SER A 101 34.44 21.57 -7.43
N LYS A 102 34.60 20.51 -8.23
CA LYS A 102 35.94 20.10 -8.70
C LYS A 102 36.42 20.94 -9.89
N LYS A 103 37.75 21.07 -10.03
CA LYS A 103 38.36 21.78 -11.17
C LYS A 103 38.05 21.04 -12.47
N VAL A 104 37.36 21.72 -13.39
CA VAL A 104 37.08 21.23 -14.74
C VAL A 104 38.21 21.66 -15.68
N PRO A 105 38.79 20.76 -16.50
CA PRO A 105 39.81 21.13 -17.47
C PRO A 105 39.32 22.23 -18.45
N PRO A 106 40.23 23.09 -18.95
CA PRO A 106 39.86 24.09 -19.96
C PRO A 106 39.30 23.38 -21.20
N ARG A 107 38.09 23.79 -21.64
CA ARG A 107 37.32 23.24 -22.78
C ARG A 107 36.63 21.88 -22.56
N ALA A 108 36.61 21.33 -21.35
CA ALA A 108 35.80 20.15 -21.08
C ALA A 108 34.30 20.50 -21.03
N ILE A 109 33.46 19.53 -21.41
CA ILE A 109 32.00 19.64 -21.26
C ILE A 109 31.68 19.69 -19.76
N ARG A 110 30.72 20.53 -19.37
CA ARG A 110 30.30 20.63 -17.97
C ARG A 110 29.74 19.28 -17.50
N PRO A 111 30.08 18.83 -16.29
CA PRO A 111 29.46 17.65 -15.68
C PRO A 111 27.94 17.80 -15.57
N ILE A 112 27.24 16.67 -15.61
CA ILE A 112 25.81 16.63 -15.30
C ILE A 112 25.63 17.02 -13.83
N MET A 113 24.67 17.91 -13.60
CA MET A 113 24.27 18.43 -12.30
C MET A 113 22.74 18.42 -12.25
N ASP A 114 22.20 18.37 -11.05
CA ASP A 114 20.76 18.49 -10.82
C ASP A 114 20.35 19.97 -10.91
N LEU A 115 19.15 20.21 -11.43
CA LEU A 115 18.56 21.55 -11.48
C LEU A 115 17.64 21.73 -10.27
N ASP A 116 17.66 22.91 -9.66
CA ASP A 116 16.69 23.25 -8.63
C ASP A 116 15.29 23.36 -9.25
N VAL A 117 14.29 22.75 -8.60
CA VAL A 117 12.92 22.77 -9.10
C VAL A 117 12.37 24.20 -9.20
N SER A 118 12.84 25.11 -8.36
CA SER A 118 12.47 26.53 -8.38
C SER A 118 12.94 27.19 -9.68
N ASP A 119 14.14 26.86 -10.15
CA ASP A 119 14.70 27.42 -11.38
C ASP A 119 13.96 26.86 -12.60
N VAL A 120 13.65 25.55 -12.61
CA VAL A 120 12.80 24.94 -13.64
C VAL A 120 11.44 25.62 -13.69
N CYS A 121 10.79 25.81 -12.54
CA CYS A 121 9.47 26.41 -12.47
C CYS A 121 9.46 27.86 -12.93
N LYS A 122 10.51 28.64 -12.57
CA LYS A 122 10.65 30.02 -13.03
C LYS A 122 10.77 30.08 -14.55
N THR A 123 11.72 29.34 -15.13
CA THR A 123 11.99 29.41 -16.56
C THR A 123 10.85 28.86 -17.42
N LEU A 124 10.17 27.78 -16.98
CA LEU A 124 9.11 27.16 -17.79
C LEU A 124 7.72 27.78 -17.61
N TYR A 125 7.40 28.29 -16.41
CA TYR A 125 6.03 28.69 -16.07
C TYR A 125 5.87 30.16 -15.68
N LEU A 126 6.94 30.84 -15.20
CA LEU A 126 6.84 32.21 -14.68
C LEU A 126 7.55 33.26 -15.53
N GLU A 127 8.59 32.90 -16.28
CA GLU A 127 9.20 33.76 -17.29
C GLU A 127 8.34 33.74 -18.55
N LYS A 128 7.45 34.72 -18.66
CA LYS A 128 6.71 35.04 -19.88
C LYS A 128 6.92 36.50 -20.26
#